data_AF-C0XU11-F1
#
_entry.id   AF-C0XU11-F1
#
_cell.length_a   1.000
_cell.length_b   1.000
_cell.length_c   1.000
_cell.angle_alpha   90.00
_cell.angle_beta   90.00
_cell.angle_gamma   90.00
#
_symmetry.space_group_name_H-M   'P 1'
#
loop_
_entity.id
_entity.type
_entity.pdbx_description
1 polymer ?
#
loop_
_entity_poly.entity_id
_entity_poly.type
_entity_poly.pdbx_seq_one_letter_code
_entity_poly.pdbx_strand_id
1 'polypeptide(L)'
;MIFTERITILRARIVDGEYGGKEEDWTNPVEIPVTFPVSVQPVGSEETESAASHQVSDKWRVFSEPPNLIEELRPTDRVRVDTWGGIELDVAARPLHWRTEFLAHTECDLEVIRGARRN
;
A
#
# COMPACT_ATOMS: atom_id res chain seq x y z
N MET A 1 3.70 -14.68 17.41
CA MET A 1 4.24 -13.36 17.02
C MET A 1 3.31 -12.81 15.95
N ILE A 2 2.84 -11.56 16.05
CA ILE A 2 1.83 -11.00 15.12
C ILE A 2 2.44 -10.29 13.89
N PHE A 3 3.73 -9.95 13.95
CA PHE A 3 4.48 -9.32 12.86
C PHE A 3 5.26 -10.39 12.11
N THR A 4 4.71 -10.90 11.01
CA THR A 4 5.34 -11.98 10.23
C THR A 4 5.60 -11.60 8.78
N GLU A 5 4.93 -10.54 8.30
CA GLU A 5 4.98 -10.15 6.91
C GLU A 5 6.22 -9.30 6.62
N ARG A 6 6.71 -9.42 5.38
CA ARG A 6 7.72 -8.54 4.81
C ARG A 6 7.07 -7.73 3.71
N ILE A 7 7.36 -6.43 3.72
CA ILE A 7 6.82 -5.52 2.73
C ILE A 7 7.92 -4.69 2.09
N THR A 8 7.68 -4.35 0.82
CA THR A 8 8.50 -3.43 0.04
C THR A 8 7.62 -2.29 -0.42
N ILE A 9 8.05 -1.05 -0.17
CA ILE A 9 7.38 0.13 -0.69
C ILE A 9 7.80 0.27 -2.16
N LEU A 10 6.82 0.38 -3.04
CA LEU A 10 7.00 0.64 -4.45
C LEU A 10 6.62 2.09 -4.72
N ARG A 11 7.56 2.87 -5.23
CA ARG A 11 7.34 4.28 -5.57
C ARG A 11 7.51 4.49 -7.07
N ALA A 12 6.47 4.99 -7.73
CA ALA A 12 6.57 5.37 -9.14
C ALA A 12 7.71 6.37 -9.37
N ARG A 13 8.38 6.21 -10.51
CA ARG A 13 9.28 7.25 -11.01
C ARG A 13 8.46 8.33 -11.68
N ILE A 14 8.94 9.56 -11.63
CA ILE A 14 8.33 10.67 -12.37
C ILE A 14 9.08 10.83 -13.69
N VAL A 15 8.39 10.59 -14.80
CA VAL A 15 8.92 10.70 -16.16
C VAL A 15 8.23 11.82 -16.94
N ASP A 16 8.82 12.25 -18.05
CA ASP A 16 8.17 13.17 -18.97
C ASP A 16 7.12 12.43 -19.79
N GLY A 17 5.88 12.90 -19.73
CA GLY A 17 4.75 12.38 -20.49
C GLY A 17 4.78 12.83 -21.94
N GLU A 18 4.10 12.08 -22.81
CA GLU A 18 4.10 12.27 -24.27
C GLU A 18 3.63 13.69 -24.68
N TYR A 19 2.76 14.30 -23.88
CA TYR A 19 2.17 15.62 -24.13
C TYR A 19 2.82 16.76 -23.31
N GLY A 20 4.04 16.56 -22.80
CA GLY A 20 4.80 17.60 -22.09
C GLY A 20 4.42 17.78 -20.61
N GLY A 21 3.78 16.76 -20.01
CA GLY A 21 3.47 16.70 -18.57
C GLY A 21 4.47 15.83 -17.79
N LYS A 22 4.26 15.69 -16.48
CA LYS A 22 4.92 14.67 -15.66
C LYS A 22 3.96 13.52 -15.44
N GLU A 23 4.43 12.29 -15.64
CA GLU A 23 3.63 11.07 -15.48
C GLU A 23 4.31 10.10 -14.50
N GLU A 24 3.49 9.30 -13.82
CA GLU A 24 3.96 8.24 -12.94
C GLU A 24 4.27 6.97 -13.73
N ASP A 25 5.55 6.59 -13.73
CA ASP A 25 6.03 5.34 -14.32
C ASP A 25 6.13 4.25 -13.25
N TRP A 26 5.19 3.31 -13.34
CA TRP A 26 5.11 2.10 -12.51
C TRP A 26 5.79 0.88 -13.13
N THR A 27 6.42 1.00 -14.32
CA THR A 27 7.10 -0.14 -14.98
C THR A 27 8.43 -0.51 -14.32
N ASN A 28 9.10 0.47 -13.72
CA ASN A 28 10.34 0.29 -12.97
C ASN A 28 10.33 1.15 -11.70
N PRO A 29 9.44 0.85 -10.74
CA PRO A 29 9.30 1.64 -9.53
C PRO A 29 10.58 1.56 -8.71
N VAL A 30 10.83 2.60 -7.91
CA VAL A 30 11.87 2.54 -6.88
C VAL A 30 11.36 1.63 -5.78
N GLU A 31 12.08 0.54 -5.53
CA GLU A 31 11.79 -0.40 -4.46
C GLU A 31 12.54 -0.01 -3.19
N ILE A 32 11.80 0.18 -2.10
CA ILE A 32 12.33 0.56 -0.79
C ILE A 32 11.91 -0.52 0.21
N PRO A 33 12.80 -1.44 0.60
CA PRO A 33 12.45 -2.53 1.50
C PRO A 33 12.26 -2.02 2.93
N VAL A 34 11.18 -2.45 3.59
CA VAL A 34 11.01 -2.22 5.03
C VAL A 34 11.83 -3.25 5.80
N THR A 35 12.78 -2.79 6.62
CA THR A 35 13.83 -3.64 7.20
C THR A 35 13.37 -4.48 8.39
N PHE A 36 12.20 -4.18 8.96
CA PHE A 36 11.57 -4.88 10.08
C PHE A 36 10.27 -5.58 9.63
N PRO A 37 9.82 -6.64 10.32
CA PRO A 37 8.56 -7.28 10.00
C PRO A 37 7.37 -6.35 10.30
N VAL A 38 6.27 -6.58 9.61
CA VAL A 38 5.00 -5.89 9.81
C VAL A 38 3.88 -6.90 10.02
N SER A 39 2.71 -6.41 10.43
CA SER A 39 1.47 -7.17 10.46
C SER A 39 0.53 -6.59 9.41
N VAL A 40 0.08 -7.39 8.45
CA VAL A 40 -0.90 -6.97 7.44
C VAL A 40 -2.23 -7.66 7.73
N GLN A 41 -3.25 -6.89 8.10
CA GLN A 41 -4.53 -7.41 8.60
C GLN A 41 -5.71 -6.98 7.72
N PRO A 42 -6.68 -7.87 7.45
CA PRO A 42 -7.87 -7.50 6.68
C PRO A 42 -8.75 -6.55 7.50
N VAL A 43 -9.23 -5.49 6.87
CA VAL A 43 -10.16 -4.52 7.47
C VAL A 43 -11.59 -4.76 6.98
N GLY A 44 -11.74 -5.09 5.70
CA GLY A 44 -13.04 -5.40 5.10
C GLY A 44 -12.98 -5.46 3.58
N SER A 45 -14.12 -5.74 2.97
CA SER A 45 -14.30 -5.73 1.53
C SER A 45 -15.57 -4.94 1.20
N GLU A 46 -15.51 -4.13 0.15
CA GLU A 46 -16.65 -3.35 -0.34
C GLU A 46 -16.91 -3.68 -1.80
N GLU A 47 -18.17 -3.89 -2.14
CA GLU A 47 -18.61 -4.20 -3.50
C GLU A 47 -19.48 -3.06 -4.01
N THR A 48 -19.08 -2.45 -5.12
CA THR A 48 -19.84 -1.41 -5.80
C THR A 48 -20.31 -1.96 -7.15
N GLU A 49 -21.62 -2.19 -7.25
CA GLU A 49 -22.29 -2.56 -8.49
C GLU A 49 -23.03 -1.35 -9.06
N SER A 50 -22.68 -0.96 -10.29
CA SER A 50 -23.44 0.01 -11.08
C SER A 50 -23.81 -0.62 -12.43
N ALA A 51 -24.75 -0.01 -13.15
CA ALA A 51 -25.13 -0.49 -14.49
C ALA A 51 -23.94 -0.56 -15.47
N ALA A 52 -22.86 0.20 -15.23
CA ALA A 52 -21.70 0.31 -16.12
C ALA A 52 -20.43 -0.40 -15.58
N SER A 53 -20.40 -0.80 -14.32
CA SER A 53 -19.20 -1.36 -13.70
C SER A 53 -19.49 -2.24 -12.50
N HIS A 54 -18.64 -3.25 -12.33
CA HIS A 54 -18.59 -4.06 -11.12
C HIS A 54 -17.19 -3.94 -10.53
N GLN A 55 -17.09 -3.36 -9.33
CA GLN A 55 -15.83 -3.20 -8.60
C GLN A 55 -15.93 -3.82 -7.20
N VAL A 56 -14.87 -4.49 -6.81
CA VAL A 56 -14.63 -5.05 -5.47
C VAL A 56 -13.36 -4.42 -4.93
N SER A 57 -13.44 -3.81 -3.75
CA SER A 57 -12.33 -3.21 -3.03
C SER A 57 -12.04 -4.05 -1.78
N ASP A 58 -10.89 -4.71 -1.73
CA ASP A 58 -10.41 -5.39 -0.53
C ASP A 58 -9.49 -4.44 0.26
N LYS A 59 -9.82 -4.18 1.52
CA LYS A 59 -9.12 -3.21 2.40
C LYS A 59 -8.31 -3.93 3.46
N TRP A 60 -7.09 -3.46 3.69
CA TRP A 60 -6.12 -3.99 4.63
C TRP A 60 -5.54 -2.86 5.49
N ARG A 61 -4.97 -3.22 6.63
CA ARG A 61 -4.19 -2.31 7.47
C ARG A 61 -2.84 -2.92 7.82
N VAL A 62 -1.79 -2.12 7.63
CA VAL A 62 -0.43 -2.46 8.04
C VAL A 62 -0.15 -1.86 9.40
N PHE A 63 0.45 -2.66 10.27
CA PHE A 63 1.05 -2.24 11.54
C PHE A 63 2.55 -2.54 11.52
N SER A 64 3.41 -1.56 11.77
CA SER A 64 4.84 -1.85 11.98
C SER A 64 5.09 -2.48 13.35
N GLU A 65 6.10 -3.34 13.43
CA GLU A 65 6.59 -3.85 14.72
C GLU A 65 7.14 -2.69 15.56
N PRO A 66 6.64 -2.45 16.79
CA PRO A 66 7.24 -1.46 17.68
C PRO A 66 8.69 -1.83 18.05
N PRO A 67 9.59 -0.84 18.24
CA PRO A 67 9.36 0.61 18.24
C PRO A 67 9.64 1.26 16.87
N ASN A 68 9.37 0.57 15.75
CA ASN A 68 9.78 1.02 14.43
C ASN A 68 8.71 1.88 13.75
N LEU A 69 9.14 2.86 12.96
CA LEU A 69 8.29 3.68 12.10
C LEU A 69 8.68 3.49 10.63
N ILE A 70 7.68 3.44 9.75
CA ILE A 70 7.87 3.43 8.30
C ILE A 70 7.77 4.89 7.82
N GLU A 71 8.82 5.66 8.10
CA GLU A 71 8.88 7.10 7.79
C GLU A 71 8.85 7.39 6.29
N GLU A 72 9.33 6.45 5.49
CA GLU A 72 9.45 6.62 4.05
C GLU A 72 8.13 6.44 3.30
N LEU A 73 7.11 5.84 3.91
CA LEU A 73 5.84 5.51 3.24
C LEU A 73 5.01 6.77 2.94
N ARG A 74 4.49 6.86 1.71
CA ARG A 74 3.68 7.99 1.23
C ARG A 74 2.31 7.53 0.72
N PRO A 75 1.31 8.43 0.70
CA PRO A 75 -0.02 8.12 0.16
C PRO A 75 -0.03 7.72 -1.33
N THR A 76 0.98 8.11 -2.09
CA THR A 76 1.10 7.80 -3.53
C THR A 76 1.90 6.54 -3.81
N ASP A 77 2.42 5.88 -2.77
CA ASP A 77 3.19 4.65 -2.94
C ASP A 77 2.23 3.45 -3.06
N ARG A 78 2.77 2.35 -3.59
CA ARG A 78 2.21 1.01 -3.43
C ARG A 78 3.02 0.23 -2.40
N VAL A 79 2.40 -0.77 -1.81
CA VAL A 79 3.06 -1.71 -0.92
C VAL A 79 2.95 -3.10 -1.50
N ARG A 80 4.10 -3.72 -1.75
CA ARG A 80 4.18 -5.15 -2.09
C ARG A 80 4.32 -5.96 -0.82
N VAL A 81 3.45 -6.94 -0.61
CA VAL A 81 3.54 -7.90 0.49
C VAL A 81 4.33 -9.12 0.00
N ASP A 82 5.64 -9.09 0.24
CA ASP A 82 6.60 -10.07 -0.29
C ASP A 82 6.31 -11.49 0.21
N THR A 83 5.80 -11.60 1.45
CA THR A 83 5.40 -12.89 2.06
C THR A 83 4.12 -13.50 1.48
N TRP A 84 3.33 -12.73 0.71
CA TRP A 84 2.09 -13.21 0.08
C TRP A 84 2.26 -13.49 -1.42
N GLY A 85 3.50 -13.79 -1.86
CA GLY A 85 3.79 -14.01 -3.27
C GLY A 85 3.85 -12.71 -4.09
N GLY A 86 4.09 -11.57 -3.42
CA GLY A 86 4.32 -10.28 -4.09
C GLY A 86 3.04 -9.55 -4.50
N ILE A 87 1.93 -9.73 -3.77
CA ILE A 87 0.71 -8.96 -3.99
C ILE A 87 1.00 -7.48 -3.74
N GLU A 88 0.60 -6.63 -4.68
CA GLU A 88 0.67 -5.18 -4.57
C GLU A 88 -0.66 -4.61 -4.09
N LEU A 89 -0.58 -3.67 -3.16
CA LEU A 89 -1.71 -2.94 -2.58
C LEU A 89 -1.42 -1.44 -2.69
N ASP A 90 -2.42 -0.64 -3.02
CA ASP A 90 -2.32 0.82 -3.05
C ASP A 90 -2.43 1.38 -1.62
N VAL A 91 -1.69 2.45 -1.32
CA VAL A 91 -1.84 3.17 -0.06
C VAL A 91 -3.09 4.04 -0.10
N ALA A 92 -4.13 3.65 0.65
CA ALA A 92 -5.45 4.29 0.58
C ALA A 92 -5.51 5.63 1.32
N ALA A 93 -4.65 5.83 2.32
CA ALA A 93 -4.66 7.02 3.17
C ALA A 93 -3.27 7.40 3.67
N ARG A 94 -3.15 8.60 4.26
CA ARG A 94 -1.89 9.04 4.87
C ARG A 94 -1.49 8.10 6.02
N PRO A 95 -0.24 7.56 6.00
CA PRO A 95 0.26 6.77 7.12
C PRO A 95 0.23 7.56 8.44
N LEU A 96 -0.22 6.91 9.49
CA LEU A 96 -0.22 7.44 10.85
C LEU A 96 1.01 6.94 11.58
N HIS A 97 1.74 7.86 12.22
CA HIS A 97 2.90 7.54 13.06
C HIS A 97 2.58 7.82 14.51
N TRP A 98 2.38 6.77 15.29
CA TRP A 98 2.25 6.86 16.74
C TRP A 98 3.64 6.95 17.35
N ARG A 99 3.95 8.05 18.03
CA ARG A 99 5.27 8.29 18.63
C ARG A 99 5.15 8.27 20.14
N THR A 100 5.33 7.10 20.73
CA THR A 100 5.45 6.91 22.18
C THR A 100 6.79 6.24 22.50
N GLU A 101 7.24 6.31 23.75
CA GLU A 101 8.55 5.79 24.16
C GLU A 101 8.69 4.27 23.92
N PHE A 102 7.60 3.49 24.08
CA PHE A 102 7.64 2.02 24.02
C PHE A 102 6.78 1.40 22.93
N LEU A 103 5.83 2.15 22.36
CA LEU A 103 4.87 1.67 21.36
C LEU A 103 4.90 2.57 20.12
N ALA A 104 6.09 3.03 19.73
CA ALA A 104 6.24 3.73 18.47
C ALA A 104 5.91 2.78 17.31
N HIS A 105 4.89 3.10 16.51
CA HIS A 105 4.49 2.28 15.38
C HIS A 105 3.77 3.08 14.30
N THR A 106 3.72 2.51 13.10
CA THR A 106 3.01 3.02 11.94
C THR A 106 1.74 2.23 11.74
N GLU A 107 0.64 2.93 11.49
CA GLU A 107 -0.60 2.36 10.95
C GLU A 107 -0.85 2.92 9.57
N CYS A 108 -1.17 2.07 8.60
CA CYS A 108 -1.48 2.52 7.24
C CYS A 108 -2.59 1.67 6.63
N ASP A 109 -3.60 2.33 6.07
CA ASP A 109 -4.65 1.68 5.30
C ASP A 109 -4.17 1.42 3.88
N LEU A 110 -4.39 0.20 3.42
CA LEU A 110 -4.08 -0.27 2.07
C LEU A 110 -5.35 -0.81 1.42
N GLU A 111 -5.39 -0.78 0.10
CA GLU A 111 -6.48 -1.38 -0.66
C GLU A 111 -6.02 -2.03 -1.96
N VAL A 112 -6.82 -2.96 -2.46
CA VAL A 112 -6.74 -3.42 -3.84
C VAL A 112 -8.12 -3.37 -4.45
N ILE A 113 -8.24 -2.66 -5.57
CA ILE A 113 -9.48 -2.54 -6.32
C ILE A 113 -9.42 -3.50 -7.50
N ARG A 114 -10.35 -4.44 -7.55
CA ARG A 114 -10.51 -5.43 -8.62
C ARG A 114 -11.85 -5.19 -9.32
N GLY A 115 -11.88 -5.31 -10.64
CA GLY A 115 -13.13 -5.16 -11.37
C GLY A 115 -12.94 -4.89 -12.85
N ALA A 116 -13.99 -5.10 -13.63
CA ALA A 116 -14.01 -4.83 -15.07
C ALA A 116 -15.04 -3.73 -15.37
N ARG A 117 -14.70 -2.84 -16.31
CA ARG A 117 -15.71 -2.03 -16.99
C ARG A 117 -16.56 -2.99 -17.83
N ARG A 118 -17.89 -2.90 -17.71
CA ARG A 118 -18.79 -3.61 -18.61
C ARG A 118 -18.79 -2.80 -19.92
N ASN A 119 -18.04 -3.28 -20.92
CA ASN A 119 -18.03 -2.69 -22.28
C ASN A 119 -19.41 -2.82 -22.94
#